data_AF-A0AA46AD88-F1
#
_entry.id   AF-A0AA46AD88-F1
#
_cell.length_a   1.000
_cell.length_b   1.000
_cell.length_c   1.000
_cell.angle_alpha   90.00
_cell.angle_beta   90.00
_cell.angle_gamma   90.00
#
_symmetry.space_group_name_H-M   'P 1'
#
loop_
_entity.id
_entity.type
_entity.pdbx_description
1 polymer ?
#
loop_
_entity_poly.entity_id
_entity_poly.type
_entity_poly.pdbx_seq_one_letter_code
_entity_poly.pdbx_strand_id
1 'polypeptide(L)'
;MLTKKHLTKVTGTLAVTTMLSVVVPFSASNVVTETGEKGFWQNVLVNIGIQKANAASNETQNVQTFGDKIIQTGQKYLGTPYKYGARSGDTRYFDCSSFVQHVFKQNGVSLPRSSRQQATVGKSVAKSQLQKGDLLFFKLRSSGGKIAHVGIYAGNNKVLHTYGKGGVRFDSLSTPWLEWGLVSAKRVVPAGVDHTNAGNQAADKPGTNLEQSNEDAQRLALADKIIQTGHKYLGTPYEFGAKAGQTATFDCSSFVQYVYKQHGISLPRSSRQQATVGQTVSKSQLQKGDLVFFTRKDTAPNVGHVAIYVGDGKILHTYGKGGVRYDSLSTDWLAKSYVTAKRVIK
;
A
#
# COMPACT_ATOMS: atom_id res chain seq x y z
N MET A 1 -37.79 -17.34 -58.77
CA MET A 1 -38.54 -18.28 -57.89
C MET A 1 -37.88 -18.29 -56.53
N LEU A 2 -38.62 -17.86 -55.50
CA LEU A 2 -38.14 -17.65 -54.13
C LEU A 2 -38.07 -18.99 -53.37
N THR A 3 -36.88 -19.46 -53.01
CA THR A 3 -36.71 -20.54 -52.02
C THR A 3 -36.68 -19.94 -50.61
N LYS A 4 -37.81 -20.05 -49.91
CA LYS A 4 -37.93 -19.73 -48.48
C LYS A 4 -36.96 -20.61 -47.68
N LYS A 5 -35.94 -20.02 -47.05
CA LYS A 5 -35.19 -20.68 -45.99
C LYS A 5 -36.01 -20.63 -44.70
N HIS A 6 -36.51 -21.78 -44.24
CA HIS A 6 -37.06 -21.90 -42.90
C HIS A 6 -35.91 -21.95 -41.88
N LEU A 7 -35.90 -20.96 -40.99
CA LEU A 7 -35.06 -20.94 -39.80
C LEU A 7 -35.82 -21.63 -38.68
N THR A 8 -35.50 -22.89 -38.40
CA THR A 8 -36.03 -23.57 -37.21
C THR A 8 -35.17 -23.17 -36.01
N LYS A 9 -35.77 -22.52 -35.03
CA LYS A 9 -35.10 -22.15 -33.77
C LYS A 9 -35.05 -23.38 -32.87
N VAL A 10 -33.86 -23.94 -32.65
CA VAL A 10 -33.68 -24.99 -31.63
C VAL A 10 -33.30 -24.31 -30.32
N THR A 11 -34.19 -24.39 -29.33
CA THR A 11 -33.90 -23.97 -27.96
C THR A 11 -33.73 -25.20 -27.08
N GLY A 12 -32.61 -25.29 -26.36
CA GLY A 12 -32.37 -26.32 -25.36
C GLY A 12 -31.79 -25.70 -24.08
N THR A 13 -32.10 -26.31 -22.93
CA THR A 13 -31.59 -25.89 -21.62
C THR A 13 -30.69 -26.99 -21.09
N LEU A 14 -29.41 -26.70 -20.83
CA LEU A 14 -28.57 -27.59 -20.02
C LEU A 14 -28.83 -27.28 -18.54
N ALA A 15 -29.36 -28.27 -17.81
CA ALA A 15 -29.41 -28.22 -16.35
C ALA A 15 -28.06 -28.70 -15.80
N VAL A 16 -27.33 -27.80 -15.13
CA VAL A 16 -26.21 -28.18 -14.26
C VAL A 16 -26.67 -27.95 -12.82
N THR A 17 -26.91 -29.04 -12.10
CA THR A 17 -27.39 -29.00 -10.73
C THR A 17 -26.23 -28.65 -9.80
N THR A 18 -26.13 -27.37 -9.40
CA THR A 18 -25.97 -26.90 -8.01
C THR A 18 -25.78 -25.37 -7.97
N MET A 19 -26.84 -24.68 -7.52
CA MET A 19 -26.90 -23.36 -6.84
C MET A 19 -25.98 -22.21 -7.32
N LEU A 20 -26.36 -21.54 -8.42
CA LEU A 20 -26.78 -20.12 -8.50
C LEU A 20 -26.93 -19.78 -10.00
N SER A 21 -28.15 -19.81 -10.53
CA SER A 21 -28.41 -19.67 -11.97
C SER A 21 -28.36 -18.20 -12.42
N VAL A 22 -27.38 -17.82 -13.23
CA VAL A 22 -27.46 -16.66 -14.12
C VAL A 22 -27.67 -17.19 -15.53
N VAL A 23 -28.85 -16.96 -16.10
CA VAL A 23 -29.20 -17.37 -17.47
C VAL A 23 -28.84 -16.21 -18.41
N VAL A 24 -27.99 -16.46 -19.41
CA VAL A 24 -27.74 -15.52 -20.52
C VAL A 24 -28.04 -16.22 -21.84
N PRO A 25 -28.91 -15.68 -22.71
CA PRO A 25 -29.21 -16.28 -24.01
C PRO A 25 -28.07 -16.01 -25.00
N PHE A 26 -27.75 -16.98 -25.85
CA PHE A 26 -26.90 -16.79 -27.03
C PHE A 26 -27.63 -17.29 -28.29
N SER A 27 -27.37 -16.67 -29.44
CA SER A 27 -27.92 -17.06 -30.73
C SER A 27 -26.76 -17.28 -31.70
N ALA A 28 -26.60 -18.52 -32.19
CA ALA A 28 -25.62 -18.83 -33.22
C ALA A 28 -26.31 -18.85 -34.61
N SER A 29 -25.65 -18.30 -35.62
CA SER A 29 -26.06 -18.45 -37.02
C SER A 29 -24.96 -19.15 -37.80
N ASN A 30 -25.39 -20.10 -38.63
CA ASN A 30 -24.64 -20.86 -39.64
C ASN A 30 -24.03 -22.19 -39.18
N VAL A 31 -24.80 -23.27 -39.37
CA VAL A 31 -24.28 -24.64 -39.50
C VAL A 31 -24.60 -25.09 -40.93
N VAL A 32 -23.58 -25.45 -41.70
CA VAL A 32 -23.72 -26.19 -42.96
C VAL A 32 -23.60 -27.66 -42.62
N THR A 33 -24.63 -28.45 -42.92
CA THR A 33 -24.59 -29.92 -42.77
C THR A 33 -24.34 -30.56 -44.13
N GLU A 34 -23.29 -31.37 -44.24
CA GLU A 34 -23.19 -32.38 -45.30
C GLU A 34 -23.50 -33.76 -44.71
N THR A 35 -24.35 -34.50 -45.43
CA THR A 35 -24.78 -35.87 -45.13
C THR A 35 -23.85 -36.86 -45.80
N GLY A 36 -23.32 -37.83 -45.05
CA GLY A 36 -22.48 -38.92 -45.58
C GLY A 36 -22.28 -40.05 -44.56
N GLU A 37 -22.24 -41.28 -45.06
CA GLU A 37 -22.53 -42.53 -44.36
C GLU A 37 -21.45 -43.07 -43.38
N LYS A 38 -21.95 -43.78 -42.36
CA LYS A 38 -21.38 -44.91 -41.59
C LYS A 38 -19.89 -44.88 -41.22
N GLY A 39 -19.66 -44.56 -39.94
CA GLY A 39 -18.79 -45.34 -39.08
C GLY A 39 -17.34 -44.87 -38.93
N PHE A 40 -17.10 -43.86 -38.09
CA PHE A 40 -15.87 -43.72 -37.31
C PHE A 40 -16.06 -42.58 -36.29
N TRP A 41 -15.84 -42.81 -34.99
CA TRP A 41 -15.79 -41.73 -34.01
C TRP A 41 -14.38 -41.11 -34.03
N GLN A 42 -14.19 -40.08 -34.85
CA GLN A 42 -13.04 -39.19 -34.75
C GLN A 42 -13.45 -37.94 -33.96
N ASN A 43 -12.67 -37.55 -32.96
CA ASN A 43 -12.80 -36.26 -32.29
C ASN A 43 -12.69 -35.11 -33.30
N VAL A 44 -13.83 -34.55 -33.72
CA VAL A 44 -13.87 -33.28 -34.43
C VAL A 44 -13.73 -32.17 -33.39
N LEU A 45 -12.53 -31.59 -33.32
CA LEU A 45 -12.33 -30.32 -32.64
C LEU A 45 -13.06 -29.24 -33.44
N VAL A 46 -14.30 -28.93 -33.06
CA VAL A 46 -14.92 -27.68 -33.48
C VAL A 46 -14.16 -26.58 -32.75
N ASN A 47 -13.31 -25.87 -33.49
CA ASN A 47 -12.67 -24.65 -33.02
C ASN A 47 -13.74 -23.56 -32.93
N ILE A 48 -14.57 -23.63 -31.89
CA ILE A 48 -15.45 -22.53 -31.52
C ILE A 48 -14.49 -21.46 -31.02
N GLY A 49 -14.21 -20.49 -31.90
CA GLY A 49 -13.58 -19.25 -31.52
C GLY A 49 -14.48 -18.57 -30.50
N ILE A 50 -14.29 -18.91 -29.22
CA ILE A 50 -14.72 -18.08 -28.11
C ILE A 50 -13.82 -16.84 -28.23
N GLN A 51 -14.29 -15.87 -29.01
CA GLN A 51 -13.98 -14.47 -28.78
C GLN A 51 -14.46 -14.20 -27.36
N LYS A 52 -13.58 -14.48 -26.39
CA LYS A 52 -13.74 -14.06 -25.02
C LYS A 52 -13.75 -12.55 -25.15
N ALA A 53 -14.95 -11.96 -25.08
CA ALA A 53 -15.09 -10.53 -25.01
C ALA A 53 -14.21 -10.09 -23.83
N ASN A 54 -13.06 -9.51 -24.16
CA ASN A 54 -12.25 -8.77 -23.21
C ASN A 54 -13.06 -7.53 -22.86
N ALA A 55 -14.07 -7.70 -22.01
CA ALA A 55 -14.42 -6.68 -21.05
C ALA A 55 -13.24 -6.63 -20.08
N ALA A 56 -12.17 -5.97 -20.51
CA ALA A 56 -11.09 -5.55 -19.64
C ALA A 56 -11.69 -4.51 -18.68
N SER A 57 -12.30 -4.98 -17.61
CA SER A 57 -12.30 -4.21 -16.37
C SER A 57 -10.83 -4.05 -16.00
N ASN A 58 -10.26 -2.89 -16.34
CA ASN A 58 -9.03 -2.41 -15.73
C ASN A 58 -9.32 -2.08 -14.26
N GLU A 59 -9.67 -3.09 -13.46
CA GLU A 59 -9.38 -3.07 -12.05
C GLU A 59 -7.92 -3.51 -11.92
N THR A 60 -7.03 -2.53 -11.80
CA THR A 60 -5.71 -2.77 -11.23
C THR A 60 -5.94 -3.26 -9.79
N GLN A 61 -6.09 -4.58 -9.63
CA GLN A 61 -6.12 -5.22 -8.33
C GLN A 61 -4.80 -4.86 -7.66
N ASN A 62 -4.88 -3.96 -6.68
CA ASN A 62 -3.77 -3.48 -5.88
C ASN A 62 -3.17 -4.68 -5.15
N VAL A 63 -2.15 -5.31 -5.73
CA VAL A 63 -1.54 -6.53 -5.19
C VAL A 63 -0.87 -6.17 -3.87
N GLN A 64 -1.60 -6.39 -2.77
CA GLN A 64 -1.11 -6.18 -1.41
C GLN A 64 0.15 -7.02 -1.20
N THR A 65 1.27 -6.35 -0.89
CA THR A 65 2.54 -7.03 -0.60
C THR A 65 2.40 -7.88 0.66
N PHE A 66 3.27 -8.87 0.84
CA PHE A 66 3.29 -9.65 2.09
C PHE A 66 3.45 -8.74 3.33
N GLY A 67 4.30 -7.72 3.22
CA GLY A 67 4.49 -6.71 4.26
C GLY A 67 3.21 -5.95 4.61
N ASP A 68 2.44 -5.54 3.59
CA ASP A 68 1.16 -4.86 3.83
C ASP A 68 0.13 -5.78 4.50
N LYS A 69 0.06 -7.06 4.10
CA LYS A 69 -0.80 -8.06 4.76
C LYS A 69 -0.42 -8.27 6.23
N ILE A 70 0.87 -8.33 6.52
CA ILE A 70 1.38 -8.43 7.90
C ILE A 70 0.92 -7.24 8.74
N ILE A 71 1.09 -6.01 8.23
CA ILE A 71 0.67 -4.80 8.95
C ILE A 71 -0.85 -4.73 9.10
N GLN A 72 -1.60 -5.04 8.05
CA GLN A 72 -3.06 -5.07 8.08
C GLN A 72 -3.58 -6.08 9.12
N THR A 73 -2.98 -7.27 9.18
CA THR A 73 -3.32 -8.27 10.19
C THR A 73 -3.00 -7.79 11.60
N GLY A 74 -1.82 -7.19 11.81
CA GLY A 74 -1.45 -6.65 13.12
C GLY A 74 -2.35 -5.50 13.59
N GLN A 75 -2.82 -4.66 12.68
CA GLN A 75 -3.73 -3.54 12.99
C GLN A 75 -5.06 -3.99 13.60
N LYS A 76 -5.53 -5.20 13.32
CA LYS A 76 -6.76 -5.76 13.91
C LYS A 76 -6.68 -5.90 15.43
N TYR A 77 -5.47 -5.87 15.98
CA TYR A 77 -5.19 -6.06 17.40
C TYR A 77 -4.78 -4.78 18.12
N LEU A 78 -4.88 -3.61 17.48
CA LEU A 78 -4.57 -2.33 18.13
C LEU A 78 -5.34 -2.19 19.46
N GLY A 79 -4.63 -1.79 20.50
CA GLY A 79 -5.15 -1.66 21.85
C GLY A 79 -5.21 -2.96 22.67
N THR A 80 -4.98 -4.15 22.08
CA THR A 80 -4.95 -5.41 22.84
C THR A 80 -3.90 -5.32 23.96
N PRO A 81 -4.28 -5.53 25.24
CA PRO A 81 -3.39 -5.30 26.36
C PRO A 81 -2.11 -6.14 26.35
N TYR A 82 -1.03 -5.56 26.86
CA TYR A 82 0.23 -6.27 27.06
C TYR A 82 0.17 -7.16 28.30
N LYS A 83 0.63 -8.40 28.19
CA LYS A 83 0.89 -9.31 29.32
C LYS A 83 2.17 -10.09 29.07
N TYR A 84 3.17 -9.91 29.92
CA TYR A 84 4.42 -10.65 29.83
C TYR A 84 4.17 -12.17 29.86
N GLY A 85 4.74 -12.90 28.90
CA GLY A 85 4.59 -14.35 28.81
C GLY A 85 3.22 -14.83 28.32
N ALA A 86 2.42 -13.99 27.66
CA ALA A 86 1.12 -14.39 27.12
C ALA A 86 1.23 -15.64 26.23
N ARG A 87 0.34 -16.63 26.40
CA ARG A 87 0.45 -17.92 25.68
C ARG A 87 0.29 -17.72 24.17
N SER A 88 0.93 -18.57 23.37
CA SER A 88 0.71 -18.61 21.91
C SER A 88 -0.78 -18.79 21.61
N GLY A 89 -1.33 -17.95 20.74
CA GLY A 89 -2.73 -18.01 20.32
C GLY A 89 -3.73 -17.34 21.27
N ASP A 90 -3.31 -16.83 22.44
CA ASP A 90 -4.18 -15.93 23.22
C ASP A 90 -4.23 -14.56 22.54
N THR A 91 -5.43 -14.08 22.24
CA THR A 91 -5.67 -12.77 21.59
C THR A 91 -6.29 -11.75 22.54
N ARG A 92 -6.57 -12.13 23.79
CA ARG A 92 -7.03 -11.20 24.84
C ARG A 92 -5.87 -10.40 25.41
N TYR A 93 -4.68 -10.99 25.38
CA TYR A 93 -3.44 -10.38 25.82
C TYR A 93 -2.30 -10.82 24.92
N PHE A 94 -1.33 -9.94 24.71
CA PHE A 94 -0.10 -10.29 24.00
C PHE A 94 1.14 -9.90 24.79
N ASP A 95 2.22 -10.67 24.66
CA ASP A 95 3.56 -10.09 24.76
C ASP A 95 4.08 -9.76 23.36
N CYS A 96 5.25 -9.12 23.29
CA CYS A 96 5.83 -8.68 22.03
C CYS A 96 5.99 -9.82 21.02
N SER A 97 6.48 -10.97 21.47
CA SER A 97 6.78 -12.12 20.63
C SER A 97 5.56 -12.99 20.32
N SER A 98 4.57 -13.10 21.23
CA SER A 98 3.32 -13.79 20.95
C SER A 98 2.45 -13.01 19.96
N PHE A 99 2.46 -11.66 20.02
CA PHE A 99 1.82 -10.81 19.02
C PHE A 99 2.41 -11.03 17.63
N VAL A 100 3.74 -10.91 17.50
CA VAL A 100 4.44 -11.13 16.22
C VAL A 100 4.20 -12.55 15.69
N GLN A 101 4.30 -13.57 16.55
CA GLN A 101 4.01 -14.95 16.18
C GLN A 101 2.57 -15.11 15.67
N HIS A 102 1.59 -14.49 16.32
CA HIS A 102 0.18 -14.56 15.94
C HIS A 102 -0.07 -13.92 14.57
N VAL A 103 0.47 -12.71 14.34
CA VAL A 103 0.33 -11.99 13.07
C VAL A 103 0.94 -12.77 11.90
N PHE A 104 2.14 -13.33 12.08
CA PHE A 104 2.80 -14.11 11.04
C PHE A 104 2.09 -15.45 10.80
N LYS A 105 1.60 -16.12 11.85
CA LYS A 105 0.86 -17.38 11.73
C LYS A 105 -0.42 -17.21 10.91
N GLN A 106 -1.16 -16.11 11.12
CA GLN A 106 -2.34 -15.78 10.31
C GLN A 106 -2.03 -15.48 8.85
N ASN A 107 -0.76 -15.21 8.52
CA ASN A 107 -0.27 -15.00 7.17
C ASN A 107 0.59 -16.18 6.67
N GLY A 108 0.41 -17.37 7.24
CA GLY A 108 1.03 -18.61 6.76
C GLY A 108 2.50 -18.81 7.17
N VAL A 109 3.02 -18.03 8.13
CA VAL A 109 4.41 -18.15 8.61
C VAL A 109 4.44 -18.55 10.08
N SER A 110 5.02 -19.72 10.36
CA SER A 110 5.24 -20.18 11.73
C SER A 110 6.54 -19.59 12.29
N LEU A 111 6.41 -18.76 13.32
CA LEU A 111 7.55 -18.22 14.07
C LEU A 111 7.72 -18.93 15.42
N PRO A 112 8.95 -19.05 15.94
CA PRO A 112 9.18 -19.56 17.28
C PRO A 112 8.64 -18.60 18.34
N ARG A 113 8.50 -19.09 19.58
CA ARG A 113 7.75 -18.39 20.62
C ARG A 113 8.42 -17.11 21.11
N SER A 114 9.73 -17.10 21.31
CA SER A 114 10.43 -15.98 21.96
C SER A 114 11.06 -15.01 20.96
N SER A 115 11.19 -13.74 21.34
CA SER A 115 11.87 -12.72 20.52
C SER A 115 13.32 -13.10 20.18
N ARG A 116 14.02 -13.79 21.08
CA ARG A 116 15.38 -14.29 20.84
C ARG A 116 15.44 -15.37 19.77
N GLN A 117 14.51 -16.32 19.80
CA GLN A 117 14.42 -17.35 18.76
C GLN A 117 13.92 -16.75 17.44
N GLN A 118 12.98 -15.80 17.48
CA GLN A 118 12.53 -15.11 16.27
C GLN A 118 13.67 -14.35 15.59
N ALA A 119 14.63 -13.83 16.36
CA ALA A 119 15.82 -13.18 15.85
C ALA A 119 16.79 -14.13 15.12
N THR A 120 16.58 -15.45 15.14
CA THR A 120 17.36 -16.42 14.37
C THR A 120 16.65 -16.88 13.10
N VAL A 121 15.43 -16.39 12.84
CA VAL A 121 14.62 -16.79 11.68
C VAL A 121 14.70 -15.73 10.57
N GLY A 122 14.82 -16.19 9.33
CA GLY A 122 14.83 -15.32 8.14
C GLY A 122 16.17 -14.64 7.85
N LYS A 123 16.16 -13.78 6.82
CA LYS A 123 17.35 -13.11 6.31
C LYS A 123 17.65 -11.84 7.12
N SER A 124 18.92 -11.59 7.45
CA SER A 124 19.34 -10.31 8.05
C SER A 124 19.10 -9.14 7.09
N VAL A 125 18.56 -8.05 7.61
CA VAL A 125 18.30 -6.81 6.85
C VAL A 125 19.01 -5.64 7.50
N ALA A 126 19.67 -4.81 6.69
CA ALA A 126 20.26 -3.56 7.16
C ALA A 126 19.16 -2.53 7.47
N LYS A 127 19.38 -1.64 8.46
CA LYS A 127 18.40 -0.58 8.82
C LYS A 127 17.97 0.28 7.62
N SER A 128 18.87 0.52 6.67
CA SER A 128 18.61 1.26 5.44
C SER A 128 17.74 0.51 4.42
N GLN A 129 17.58 -0.81 4.56
CA GLN A 129 16.87 -1.69 3.64
C GLN A 129 15.54 -2.21 4.21
N LEU A 130 15.09 -1.63 5.32
CA LEU A 130 13.87 -2.05 6.00
C LEU A 130 12.64 -1.90 5.10
N GLN A 131 11.85 -2.96 5.04
CA GLN A 131 10.57 -3.02 4.34
C GLN A 131 9.46 -3.40 5.32
N LYS A 132 8.23 -3.00 5.00
CA LYS A 132 7.06 -3.37 5.81
C LYS A 132 7.05 -4.88 6.06
N GLY A 133 6.79 -5.27 7.29
CA GLY A 133 6.81 -6.68 7.70
C GLY A 133 8.17 -7.17 8.22
N ASP A 134 9.28 -6.44 8.03
CA ASP A 134 10.55 -6.84 8.64
C ASP A 134 10.43 -6.84 10.17
N LEU A 135 10.94 -7.88 10.82
CA LEU A 135 11.00 -7.99 12.27
C LEU A 135 12.18 -7.18 12.79
N LEU A 136 11.91 -6.30 13.74
CA LEU A 136 12.89 -5.46 14.42
C LEU A 136 13.10 -5.98 15.84
N PHE A 137 14.36 -6.22 16.21
CA PHE A 137 14.73 -6.78 17.50
C PHE A 137 15.47 -5.76 18.35
N PHE A 138 15.08 -5.67 19.62
CA PHE A 138 15.58 -4.64 20.52
C PHE A 138 16.11 -5.24 21.82
N LYS A 139 17.19 -4.63 22.33
CA LYS A 139 17.62 -4.77 23.72
C LYS A 139 16.87 -3.78 24.60
N LEU A 140 16.71 -4.11 25.87
CA LEU A 140 16.12 -3.23 26.88
C LEU A 140 17.19 -2.90 27.92
N ARG A 141 17.01 -1.80 28.65
CA ARG A 141 17.96 -1.41 29.71
C ARG A 141 18.14 -2.53 30.76
N SER A 142 17.07 -3.27 31.05
CA SER A 142 17.06 -4.40 31.98
C SER A 142 17.58 -5.71 31.40
N SER A 143 17.88 -5.80 30.10
CA SER A 143 18.19 -7.08 29.45
C SER A 143 19.68 -7.44 29.43
N GLY A 144 20.54 -6.61 30.01
CA GLY A 144 21.99 -6.83 30.00
C GLY A 144 22.55 -6.92 28.58
N GLY A 145 22.02 -6.12 27.66
CA GLY A 145 22.43 -6.09 26.25
C GLY A 145 21.83 -7.18 25.36
N LYS A 146 21.08 -8.14 25.94
CA LYS A 146 20.46 -9.23 25.17
C LYS A 146 19.16 -8.78 24.50
N ILE A 147 18.77 -9.41 23.39
CA ILE A 147 17.44 -9.20 22.78
C ILE A 147 16.36 -9.53 23.81
N ALA A 148 15.43 -8.61 23.98
CA ALA A 148 14.33 -8.70 24.95
C ALA A 148 12.99 -8.17 24.41
N HIS A 149 12.99 -7.55 23.23
CA HIS A 149 11.77 -7.04 22.59
C HIS A 149 11.82 -7.26 21.08
N VAL A 150 10.64 -7.37 20.47
CA VAL A 150 10.45 -7.52 19.03
C VAL A 150 9.25 -6.68 18.57
N GLY A 151 9.33 -6.13 17.37
CA GLY A 151 8.23 -5.45 16.70
C GLY A 151 8.29 -5.65 15.19
N ILE A 152 7.25 -5.22 14.49
CA ILE A 152 7.13 -5.33 13.04
C ILE A 152 7.33 -3.95 12.43
N TYR A 153 8.27 -3.79 11.50
CA TYR A 153 8.45 -2.52 10.81
C TYR A 153 7.21 -2.20 9.97
N ALA A 154 6.60 -1.05 10.24
CA ALA A 154 5.37 -0.61 9.60
C ALA A 154 5.60 0.35 8.41
N GLY A 155 6.87 0.56 8.04
CA GLY A 155 7.26 1.66 7.16
C GLY A 155 7.27 3.00 7.90
N ASN A 156 7.67 4.07 7.21
CA ASN A 156 7.60 5.44 7.75
C ASN A 156 8.31 5.63 9.10
N ASN A 157 9.43 4.94 9.33
CA ASN A 157 10.15 4.96 10.60
C ASN A 157 9.26 4.57 11.81
N LYS A 158 8.26 3.70 11.60
CA LYS A 158 7.35 3.23 12.64
C LYS A 158 7.49 1.74 12.87
N VAL A 159 7.21 1.33 14.10
CA VAL A 159 7.14 -0.08 14.50
C VAL A 159 5.75 -0.37 15.07
N LEU A 160 5.15 -1.45 14.61
CA LEU A 160 3.95 -2.05 15.20
C LEU A 160 4.39 -3.09 16.23
N HIS A 161 4.03 -2.89 17.50
CA HIS A 161 4.46 -3.75 18.59
C HIS A 161 3.54 -3.62 19.81
N THR A 162 3.81 -4.41 20.85
CA THR A 162 3.16 -4.26 22.16
C THR A 162 4.20 -4.32 23.28
N TYR A 163 4.17 -3.34 24.19
CA TYR A 163 5.03 -3.29 25.37
C TYR A 163 4.41 -2.40 26.45
N GLY A 164 4.16 -2.97 27.64
CA GLY A 164 3.62 -2.23 28.78
C GLY A 164 2.23 -1.62 28.54
N LYS A 165 1.95 -0.48 29.19
CA LYS A 165 0.66 0.23 29.09
C LYS A 165 0.41 0.67 27.63
N GLY A 166 -0.86 0.58 27.21
CA GLY A 166 -1.28 0.94 25.85
C GLY A 166 -1.37 -0.23 24.87
N GLY A 167 -0.87 -1.41 25.23
CA GLY A 167 -1.05 -2.62 24.43
C GLY A 167 -0.38 -2.55 23.06
N VAL A 168 -1.00 -3.21 22.07
CA VAL A 168 -0.56 -3.17 20.67
C VAL A 168 -0.77 -1.78 20.08
N ARG A 169 0.28 -1.20 19.52
CA ARG A 169 0.28 0.18 19.00
C ARG A 169 1.40 0.40 17.98
N PHE A 170 1.36 1.57 17.35
CA PHE A 170 2.47 2.09 16.56
C PHE A 170 3.27 3.10 17.35
N ASP A 171 4.58 2.89 17.46
CA ASP A 171 5.53 3.88 17.99
C ASP A 171 6.53 4.29 16.90
N SER A 172 7.11 5.48 17.04
CA SER A 172 8.21 5.94 16.17
C SER A 172 9.50 5.23 16.55
N LEU A 173 10.28 4.77 15.57
CA LEU A 173 11.62 4.23 15.80
C LEU A 173 12.61 5.28 16.32
N SER A 174 12.29 6.57 16.20
CA SER A 174 13.04 7.67 16.83
C SER A 174 12.67 7.88 18.30
N THR A 175 11.80 7.06 18.87
CA THR A 175 11.57 7.09 20.33
C THR A 175 12.86 6.65 21.02
N PRO A 176 13.37 7.35 22.06
CA PRO A 176 14.73 7.13 22.57
C PRO A 176 15.08 5.69 22.90
N TRP A 177 14.16 4.93 23.51
CA TRP A 177 14.42 3.53 23.87
C TRP A 177 14.38 2.56 22.68
N LEU A 178 13.60 2.87 21.62
CA LEU A 178 13.57 2.09 20.37
C LEU A 178 14.79 2.39 19.52
N GLU A 179 15.17 3.66 19.42
CA GLU A 179 16.32 4.10 18.64
C GLU A 179 17.62 3.52 19.21
N TRP A 180 17.84 3.68 20.52
CA TRP A 180 18.98 3.10 21.22
C TRP A 180 18.94 1.57 21.28
N GLY A 181 17.72 1.02 21.39
CA GLY A 181 17.51 -0.40 21.64
C GLY A 181 17.67 -1.27 20.40
N LEU A 182 17.64 -0.74 19.17
CA LEU A 182 17.64 -1.54 17.96
C LEU A 182 18.95 -2.34 17.82
N VAL A 183 18.84 -3.67 17.78
CA VAL A 183 19.98 -4.60 17.66
C VAL A 183 20.11 -5.15 16.25
N SER A 184 19.00 -5.64 15.67
CA SER A 184 19.00 -6.29 14.36
C SER A 184 17.62 -6.27 13.72
N ALA A 185 17.58 -6.51 12.41
CA ALA A 185 16.33 -6.73 11.68
C ALA A 185 16.37 -8.05 10.88
N LYS A 186 15.21 -8.70 10.76
CA LYS A 186 15.03 -9.94 9.99
C LYS A 186 13.85 -9.83 9.04
N ARG A 187 14.04 -10.25 7.80
CA ARG A 187 12.97 -10.47 6.83
C ARG A 187 12.54 -11.92 6.85
N VAL A 188 11.27 -12.16 7.10
CA VAL A 188 10.66 -13.49 7.11
C VAL A 188 9.49 -13.49 6.13
N VAL A 189 9.45 -14.49 5.25
CA VAL A 189 8.37 -14.73 4.29
C VAL A 189 7.93 -16.19 4.31
N PRO A 190 6.74 -16.52 3.77
CA PRO A 190 6.30 -17.89 3.64
C PRO A 190 7.25 -18.72 2.78
N ALA A 191 7.41 -20.00 3.13
CA ALA A 191 8.16 -20.94 2.31
C ALA A 191 7.51 -21.04 0.92
N GLY A 192 8.31 -20.95 -0.14
CA GLY A 192 7.84 -20.87 -1.53
C GLY A 192 7.59 -19.45 -2.05
N VAL A 193 7.76 -18.42 -1.22
CA VAL A 193 7.86 -17.03 -1.66
C VAL A 193 9.34 -16.68 -1.70
N ASP A 194 10.01 -16.99 -2.80
CA ASP A 194 11.42 -16.66 -2.98
C ASP A 194 11.61 -15.14 -3.04
N HIS A 195 12.63 -14.65 -2.34
CA HIS A 195 13.02 -13.24 -2.33
C HIS A 195 13.94 -12.84 -3.50
N THR A 196 13.97 -13.62 -4.57
CA THR A 196 14.66 -13.27 -5.82
C THR A 196 13.79 -12.33 -6.65
N ASN A 197 13.53 -11.14 -6.12
CA ASN A 197 13.54 -9.93 -6.95
C ASN A 197 14.75 -9.09 -6.55
N ALA A 198 15.91 -9.72 -6.72
CA ALA A 198 17.23 -9.10 -6.84
C ALA A 198 18.16 -10.14 -7.50
N GLY A 199 18.26 -10.11 -8.83
CA GLY A 199 19.35 -10.74 -9.61
C GLY A 199 19.12 -12.19 -10.06
N ASN A 200 18.90 -12.35 -11.36
CA ASN A 200 19.19 -13.53 -12.20
C ASN A 200 18.58 -14.88 -11.79
N GLN A 201 17.44 -15.23 -12.40
CA GLN A 201 17.36 -16.32 -13.38
C GLN A 201 16.14 -16.09 -14.28
N ALA A 202 16.41 -15.89 -15.57
CA ALA A 202 15.43 -15.93 -16.63
C ALA A 202 15.27 -17.39 -17.09
N ALA A 203 14.05 -17.91 -17.05
CA ALA A 203 13.60 -18.97 -17.94
C ALA A 203 12.07 -18.84 -18.13
N ASP A 204 11.74 -18.18 -19.24
CA ASP A 204 10.54 -18.38 -20.05
C ASP A 204 9.16 -17.86 -19.55
N LYS A 205 8.97 -16.52 -19.59
CA LYS A 205 7.86 -15.84 -20.30
C LYS A 205 7.96 -14.30 -20.19
N PRO A 206 7.53 -13.54 -21.22
CA PRO A 206 7.86 -12.12 -21.37
C PRO A 206 6.86 -11.18 -20.68
N GLY A 207 7.37 -10.11 -20.07
CA GLY A 207 6.65 -8.82 -19.95
C GLY A 207 6.40 -8.25 -18.55
N THR A 208 7.44 -7.94 -17.77
CA THR A 208 7.44 -6.76 -16.86
C THR A 208 8.86 -6.18 -16.78
N ASN A 209 8.99 -4.87 -16.97
CA ASN A 209 10.27 -4.20 -17.20
C ASN A 209 11.00 -3.94 -15.87
N LEU A 210 12.13 -4.63 -15.63
CA LEU A 210 12.93 -4.55 -14.38
C LEU A 210 13.37 -3.12 -14.03
N GLU A 211 13.57 -2.27 -15.03
CA GLU A 211 13.93 -0.85 -14.87
C GLU A 211 12.85 -0.06 -14.12
N GLN A 212 11.57 -0.32 -14.41
CA GLN A 212 10.45 0.41 -13.82
C GLN A 212 10.30 0.15 -12.31
N SER A 213 10.65 -1.06 -11.87
CA SER A 213 10.65 -1.43 -10.45
C SER A 213 11.73 -0.73 -9.63
N ASN A 214 12.87 -0.39 -10.24
CA ASN A 214 13.95 0.32 -9.58
C ASN A 214 13.62 1.82 -9.47
N GLU A 215 12.98 2.38 -10.50
CA GLU A 215 12.47 3.75 -10.47
C GLU A 215 11.40 3.94 -9.39
N ASP A 216 10.44 3.00 -9.25
CA ASP A 216 9.42 3.06 -8.20
C ASP A 216 10.00 3.04 -6.79
N ALA A 217 11.01 2.19 -6.56
CA ALA A 217 11.71 2.13 -5.27
C ALA A 217 12.47 3.44 -4.97
N GLN A 218 13.10 4.03 -5.98
CA GLN A 218 13.78 5.32 -5.85
C GLN A 218 12.79 6.46 -5.59
N ARG A 219 11.64 6.48 -6.29
CA ARG A 219 10.52 7.41 -6.06
C ARG A 219 10.05 7.36 -4.62
N LEU A 220 9.82 6.16 -4.09
CA LEU A 220 9.33 5.96 -2.73
C LEU A 220 10.36 6.40 -1.68
N ALA A 221 11.64 6.09 -1.90
CA ALA A 221 12.72 6.55 -1.02
C ALA A 221 12.85 8.08 -1.02
N LEU A 222 12.70 8.72 -2.18
CA LEU A 222 12.70 10.18 -2.31
C LEU A 222 11.48 10.80 -1.61
N ALA A 223 10.30 10.22 -1.78
CA ALA A 223 9.10 10.63 -1.06
C ALA A 223 9.27 10.57 0.47
N ASP A 224 9.85 9.50 1.00
CA ASP A 224 10.11 9.37 2.43
C ASP A 224 11.08 10.46 2.94
N LYS A 225 12.13 10.81 2.16
CA LYS A 225 13.05 11.92 2.48
C LYS A 225 12.36 13.29 2.46
N ILE A 226 11.49 13.54 1.49
CA ILE A 226 10.66 14.76 1.39
C ILE A 226 9.77 14.87 2.63
N ILE A 227 9.07 13.80 2.99
CA ILE A 227 8.19 13.78 4.17
C ILE A 227 8.98 13.97 5.46
N GLN A 228 10.13 13.33 5.61
CA GLN A 228 11.02 13.51 6.75
C GLN A 228 11.52 14.96 6.86
N THR A 229 11.76 15.62 5.73
CA THR A 229 12.16 17.04 5.71
C THR A 229 11.01 17.92 6.17
N GLY A 230 9.80 17.69 5.69
CA GLY A 230 8.62 18.41 6.19
C GLY A 230 8.34 18.17 7.68
N HIS A 231 8.59 16.95 8.18
CA HIS A 231 8.42 16.60 9.59
C HIS A 231 9.27 17.46 10.53
N LYS A 232 10.47 17.87 10.11
CA LYS A 232 11.34 18.74 10.93
C LYS A 232 10.69 20.09 11.28
N TYR A 233 9.68 20.49 10.53
CA TYR A 233 8.98 21.77 10.72
C TYR A 233 7.67 21.64 11.47
N LEU A 234 7.32 20.47 12.04
CA LEU A 234 6.11 20.32 12.85
C LEU A 234 5.97 21.43 13.89
N GLY A 235 4.79 22.03 13.97
CA GLY A 235 4.49 23.17 14.85
C GLY A 235 4.90 24.53 14.30
N THR A 236 5.65 24.62 13.20
CA THR A 236 6.02 25.92 12.60
C THR A 236 4.75 26.71 12.26
N PRO A 237 4.59 27.95 12.75
CA PRO A 237 3.35 28.70 12.63
C PRO A 237 2.91 28.94 11.19
N TYR A 238 1.59 29.02 11.00
CA TYR A 238 1.00 29.39 9.73
C TYR A 238 1.00 30.92 9.54
N GLU A 239 1.44 31.40 8.38
CA GLU A 239 1.34 32.79 7.96
C GLU A 239 0.87 32.84 6.51
N PHE A 240 -0.30 33.44 6.26
CA PHE A 240 -0.84 33.57 4.91
C PHE A 240 0.09 34.42 4.04
N GLY A 241 0.51 33.91 2.89
CA GLY A 241 1.40 34.63 1.98
C GLY A 241 2.88 34.61 2.38
N ALA A 242 3.28 33.78 3.35
CA ALA A 242 4.67 33.63 3.80
C ALA A 242 5.70 33.63 2.64
N LYS A 243 6.77 34.40 2.75
CA LYS A 243 7.76 34.52 1.66
C LYS A 243 8.39 33.16 1.31
N ALA A 244 8.66 32.93 0.02
CA ALA A 244 9.37 31.73 -0.40
C ALA A 244 10.75 31.63 0.26
N GLY A 245 11.14 30.42 0.68
CA GLY A 245 12.49 30.15 1.19
C GLY A 245 12.71 30.41 2.68
N GLN A 246 11.79 31.09 3.37
CA GLN A 246 11.88 31.29 4.82
C GLN A 246 11.26 30.13 5.60
N THR A 247 11.62 29.99 6.88
CA THR A 247 11.18 28.86 7.73
C THR A 247 10.69 29.27 9.11
N ALA A 248 10.59 30.56 9.41
CA ALA A 248 10.05 31.03 10.69
C ALA A 248 8.52 30.84 10.73
N THR A 249 7.88 31.01 9.58
CA THR A 249 6.46 30.73 9.35
C THR A 249 6.26 30.14 7.96
N PHE A 250 5.09 29.56 7.69
CA PHE A 250 4.74 29.04 6.37
C PHE A 250 3.28 29.27 6.03
N ASP A 251 2.96 29.47 4.75
CA ASP A 251 1.66 29.07 4.20
C ASP A 251 1.73 27.67 3.60
N CYS A 252 0.58 27.12 3.19
CA CYS A 252 0.51 25.77 2.64
C CYS A 252 1.47 25.54 1.46
N SER A 253 1.52 26.48 0.52
CA SER A 253 2.28 26.35 -0.73
C SER A 253 3.76 26.68 -0.58
N SER A 254 4.13 27.62 0.29
CA SER A 254 5.53 27.94 0.64
C SER A 254 6.18 26.81 1.44
N PHE A 255 5.43 26.15 2.33
CA PHE A 255 5.89 24.92 2.99
C PHE A 255 6.19 23.82 1.99
N VAL A 256 5.24 23.49 1.12
CA VAL A 256 5.42 22.45 0.08
C VAL A 256 6.57 22.81 -0.85
N GLN A 257 6.62 24.07 -1.33
CA GLN A 257 7.69 24.56 -2.19
C GLN A 257 9.06 24.41 -1.51
N TYR A 258 9.18 24.85 -0.25
CA TYR A 258 10.42 24.76 0.50
C TYR A 258 10.86 23.30 0.66
N VAL A 259 9.98 22.43 1.14
CA VAL A 259 10.29 21.01 1.38
C VAL A 259 10.75 20.32 0.10
N TYR A 260 10.07 20.50 -1.02
CA TYR A 260 10.46 19.89 -2.30
C TYR A 260 11.74 20.49 -2.89
N LYS A 261 11.97 21.79 -2.69
CA LYS A 261 13.20 22.45 -3.14
C LYS A 261 14.45 21.87 -2.47
N GLN A 262 14.37 21.46 -1.20
CA GLN A 262 15.47 20.77 -0.50
C GLN A 262 15.86 19.43 -1.14
N HIS A 263 14.98 18.86 -1.98
CA HIS A 263 15.21 17.62 -2.72
C HIS A 263 15.33 17.85 -4.22
N GLY A 264 15.68 19.06 -4.64
CA GLY A 264 15.93 19.41 -6.04
C GLY A 264 14.67 19.60 -6.89
N ILE A 265 13.47 19.48 -6.32
CA ILE A 265 12.21 19.64 -7.05
C ILE A 265 11.72 21.07 -6.88
N SER A 266 11.78 21.85 -7.96
CA SER A 266 11.35 23.25 -7.96
C SER A 266 9.85 23.35 -8.24
N LEU A 267 9.10 23.91 -7.29
CA LEU A 267 7.67 24.13 -7.42
C LEU A 267 7.35 25.62 -7.50
N PRO A 268 6.28 26.02 -8.22
CA PRO A 268 5.83 27.39 -8.26
C PRO A 268 5.28 27.83 -6.90
N ARG A 269 5.15 29.16 -6.70
CA ARG A 269 4.88 29.73 -5.38
C ARG A 269 3.49 29.40 -4.84
N SER A 270 2.45 29.39 -5.67
CA SER A 270 1.06 29.25 -5.22
C SER A 270 0.54 27.82 -5.35
N SER A 271 -0.39 27.42 -4.48
CA SER A 271 -1.06 26.11 -4.55
C SER A 271 -1.79 25.90 -5.89
N ARG A 272 -2.35 26.96 -6.47
CA ARG A 272 -2.99 26.94 -7.80
C ARG A 272 -2.02 26.59 -8.91
N GLN A 273 -0.85 27.22 -8.93
CA GLN A 273 0.20 26.90 -9.89
C GLN A 273 0.80 25.51 -9.62
N GLN A 274 0.95 25.12 -8.35
CA GLN A 274 1.43 23.77 -8.00
C GLN A 274 0.48 22.69 -8.53
N ALA A 275 -0.83 22.95 -8.55
CA ALA A 275 -1.82 22.05 -9.12
C ALA A 275 -1.71 21.87 -10.64
N THR A 276 -0.91 22.67 -11.35
CA THR A 276 -0.65 22.50 -12.79
C THR A 276 0.68 21.80 -13.09
N VAL A 277 1.45 21.42 -12.06
CA VAL A 277 2.77 20.79 -12.22
C VAL A 277 2.69 19.29 -11.95
N GLY A 278 3.33 18.50 -12.80
CA GLY A 278 3.41 17.05 -12.66
C GLY A 278 2.21 16.30 -13.25
N GLN A 279 2.20 14.98 -13.05
CA GLN A 279 1.15 14.09 -13.55
C GLN A 279 -0.09 14.14 -12.65
N THR A 280 -1.28 14.26 -13.23
CA THR A 280 -2.53 14.12 -12.47
C THR A 280 -2.67 12.69 -11.94
N VAL A 281 -2.95 12.54 -10.65
CA VAL A 281 -3.14 11.25 -9.99
C VAL A 281 -4.57 11.15 -9.46
N SER A 282 -5.21 9.99 -9.67
CA SER A 282 -6.52 9.72 -9.08
C SER A 282 -6.41 9.48 -7.57
N LYS A 283 -7.45 9.80 -6.81
CA LYS A 283 -7.44 9.68 -5.34
C LYS A 283 -7.12 8.25 -4.85
N SER A 284 -7.51 7.22 -5.61
CA SER A 284 -7.23 5.81 -5.30
C SER A 284 -5.78 5.39 -5.60
N GLN A 285 -5.05 6.17 -6.40
CA GLN A 285 -3.66 5.90 -6.79
C GLN A 285 -2.64 6.79 -6.07
N LEU A 286 -3.07 7.48 -5.00
CA LEU A 286 -2.20 8.33 -4.21
C LEU A 286 -1.03 7.53 -3.63
N GLN A 287 0.16 8.04 -3.88
CA GLN A 287 1.42 7.55 -3.35
C GLN A 287 2.07 8.63 -2.50
N LYS A 288 2.92 8.22 -1.56
CA LYS A 288 3.67 9.16 -0.72
C LYS A 288 4.40 10.19 -1.60
N GLY A 289 4.37 11.44 -1.17
CA GLY A 289 4.98 12.53 -1.93
C GLY A 289 4.14 13.02 -3.12
N ASP A 290 2.92 12.51 -3.32
CA ASP A 290 1.95 13.20 -4.16
C ASP A 290 1.46 14.47 -3.44
N LEU A 291 1.26 15.53 -4.22
CA LEU A 291 0.62 16.75 -3.74
C LEU A 291 -0.89 16.60 -3.90
N VAL A 292 -1.62 16.81 -2.82
CA VAL A 292 -3.09 16.79 -2.81
C VAL A 292 -3.62 18.20 -2.61
N PHE A 293 -4.62 18.56 -3.40
CA PHE A 293 -5.13 19.93 -3.50
C PHE A 293 -6.58 19.99 -3.09
N PHE A 294 -6.91 21.06 -2.37
CA PHE A 294 -8.23 21.28 -1.82
C PHE A 294 -8.74 22.68 -2.15
N THR A 295 -10.06 22.81 -2.19
CA THR A 295 -10.74 24.09 -2.18
C THR A 295 -10.91 24.61 -0.75
N ARG A 296 -11.13 25.91 -0.60
CA ARG A 296 -11.54 26.54 0.67
C ARG A 296 -12.85 27.28 0.45
N LYS A 297 -13.54 27.66 1.53
CA LYS A 297 -14.80 28.42 1.45
C LYS A 297 -14.68 29.69 0.60
N ASP A 298 -13.55 30.38 0.72
CA ASP A 298 -13.24 31.63 0.02
C ASP A 298 -12.71 31.44 -1.41
N THR A 299 -12.31 30.22 -1.78
CA THR A 299 -11.76 29.94 -3.12
C THR A 299 -12.63 29.03 -3.97
N ALA A 300 -13.70 28.46 -3.41
CA ALA A 300 -14.52 27.46 -4.08
C ALA A 300 -15.08 27.96 -5.42
N PRO A 301 -15.03 27.13 -6.49
CA PRO A 301 -14.55 25.74 -6.53
C PRO A 301 -13.02 25.58 -6.75
N ASN A 302 -12.27 26.67 -6.81
CA ASN A 302 -10.86 26.68 -7.16
C ASN A 302 -9.94 26.21 -6.02
N VAL A 303 -8.76 25.70 -6.41
CA VAL A 303 -7.68 25.33 -5.47
C VAL A 303 -7.34 26.52 -4.56
N GLY A 304 -7.38 26.25 -3.26
CA GLY A 304 -7.04 27.20 -2.19
C GLY A 304 -6.09 26.62 -1.13
N HIS A 305 -5.81 25.32 -1.17
CA HIS A 305 -4.92 24.64 -0.23
C HIS A 305 -4.17 23.50 -0.89
N VAL A 306 -2.97 23.19 -0.39
CA VAL A 306 -2.11 22.08 -0.84
C VAL A 306 -1.51 21.36 0.36
N ALA A 307 -1.33 20.06 0.23
CA ALA A 307 -0.66 19.23 1.22
C ALA A 307 0.16 18.10 0.58
N ILE A 308 1.10 17.55 1.34
CA ILE A 308 1.90 16.38 0.95
C ILE A 308 1.18 15.12 1.43
N TYR A 309 0.84 14.19 0.55
CA TYR A 309 0.31 12.89 0.97
C TYR A 309 1.42 12.03 1.58
N VAL A 310 1.16 11.46 2.76
CA VAL A 310 2.17 10.70 3.53
C VAL A 310 1.86 9.21 3.66
N GLY A 311 0.85 8.75 2.93
CA GLY A 311 0.35 7.38 2.99
C GLY A 311 -0.75 7.20 4.05
N ASP A 312 -1.41 6.04 4.01
CA ASP A 312 -2.44 5.62 4.98
C ASP A 312 -3.56 6.66 5.18
N GLY A 313 -3.96 7.35 4.12
CA GLY A 313 -5.01 8.37 4.19
C GLY A 313 -4.60 9.64 4.94
N LYS A 314 -3.31 9.91 5.16
CA LYS A 314 -2.82 11.08 5.92
C LYS A 314 -2.09 12.08 5.04
N ILE A 315 -2.06 13.32 5.50
CA ILE A 315 -1.33 14.43 4.86
C ILE A 315 -0.42 15.14 5.85
N LEU A 316 0.61 15.79 5.33
CA LEU A 316 1.44 16.76 6.02
C LEU A 316 1.24 18.14 5.37
N HIS A 317 0.82 19.12 6.17
CA HIS A 317 0.48 20.46 5.68
C HIS A 317 0.54 21.50 6.80
N THR A 318 0.31 22.76 6.45
CA THR A 318 0.07 23.84 7.43
C THR A 318 -1.17 24.64 7.02
N TYR A 319 -2.03 24.93 8.00
CA TYR A 319 -3.20 25.81 7.83
C TYR A 319 -3.70 26.30 9.19
N GLY A 320 -3.74 27.62 9.39
CA GLY A 320 -4.26 28.23 10.61
C GLY A 320 -3.54 27.79 11.89
N LYS A 321 -4.28 27.75 13.01
CA LYS A 321 -3.73 27.37 14.33
C LYS A 321 -3.18 25.94 14.31
N GLY A 322 -2.04 25.74 14.98
CA GLY A 322 -1.33 24.46 15.04
C GLY A 322 -0.20 24.30 14.01
N GLY A 323 -0.09 25.23 13.05
CA GLY A 323 1.05 25.27 12.13
C GLY A 323 1.18 24.01 11.27
N VAL A 324 2.42 23.64 10.95
CA VAL A 324 2.74 22.40 10.24
C VAL A 324 2.35 21.17 11.08
N ARG A 325 1.54 20.27 10.54
CA ARG A 325 1.00 19.12 11.25
C ARG A 325 0.59 17.98 10.30
N TYR A 326 0.29 16.83 10.90
CA TYR A 326 -0.37 15.72 10.22
C TYR A 326 -1.87 15.72 10.48
N ASP A 327 -2.66 15.64 9.42
CA ASP A 327 -4.11 15.46 9.50
C ASP A 327 -4.55 14.25 8.63
N SER A 328 -5.73 13.70 8.92
CA SER A 328 -6.34 12.65 8.09
C SER A 328 -7.11 13.26 6.93
N LEU A 329 -6.91 12.74 5.72
CA LEU A 329 -7.73 13.05 4.52
C LEU A 329 -9.20 12.76 4.73
N SER A 330 -9.54 11.88 5.67
CA SER A 330 -10.91 11.50 6.00
C SER A 330 -11.62 12.47 6.95
N THR A 331 -10.95 13.52 7.44
CA THR A 331 -11.64 14.54 8.23
C THR A 331 -12.67 15.25 7.36
N ASP A 332 -13.83 15.58 7.93
CA ASP A 332 -15.00 16.07 7.20
C ASP A 332 -14.70 17.22 6.24
N TRP A 333 -13.83 18.16 6.65
CA TRP A 333 -13.49 19.30 5.81
C TRP A 333 -12.57 18.90 4.64
N LEU A 334 -11.53 18.09 4.86
CA LEU A 334 -10.59 17.65 3.82
C LEU A 334 -11.26 16.71 2.82
N ALA A 335 -12.15 15.83 3.31
CA ALA A 335 -12.88 14.90 2.47
C ALA A 335 -13.80 15.64 1.48
N LYS A 336 -14.53 16.67 1.96
CA LYS A 336 -15.48 17.46 1.16
C LYS A 336 -14.82 18.49 0.24
N SER A 337 -13.56 18.85 0.50
CA SER A 337 -12.86 19.91 -0.24
C SER A 337 -11.82 19.39 -1.24
N TYR A 338 -11.65 18.08 -1.38
CA TYR A 338 -10.68 17.50 -2.31
C TYR A 338 -10.97 17.91 -3.77
N VAL A 339 -9.96 18.42 -4.47
CA VAL A 339 -10.06 18.86 -5.87
C VAL A 339 -9.28 17.92 -6.79
N THR A 340 -7.98 17.75 -6.56
CA THR A 340 -7.10 16.96 -7.44
C THR A 340 -5.83 16.53 -6.71
N ALA A 341 -5.02 15.68 -7.35
CA ALA A 341 -3.67 15.36 -6.90
C ALA A 341 -2.67 15.39 -8.05
N LYS A 342 -1.41 15.68 -7.72
CA LYS A 342 -0.30 15.76 -8.65
C LYS A 342 0.92 14.99 -8.15
N ARG A 343 1.50 14.17 -9.01
CA ARG A 343 2.80 13.54 -8.81
C ARG A 343 3.89 14.33 -9.51
N VAL A 344 4.81 14.86 -8.70
CA VAL A 344 5.92 15.70 -9.17
C VAL A 344 7.28 15.02 -9.02
N ILE A 345 7.32 13.87 -8.33
CA ILE A 345 8.50 13.02 -8.20
C ILE A 345 8.56 12.15 -9.45
N LYS A 346 9.67 12.26 -10.20
CA LYS A 346 9.87 11.55 -11.45
C LYS A 346 10.26 10.11 -11.22
#